data_AF-A0A0H3HU16-F1
#
_entry.id   AF-A0A0H3HU16-F1
#
_cell.length_a   1.000
_cell.length_b   1.000
_cell.length_c   1.000
_cell.angle_alpha   90.00
_cell.angle_beta   90.00
_cell.angle_gamma   90.00
#
_symmetry.space_group_name_H-M   'P 1'
#
loop_
_entity.id
_entity.type
_entity.pdbx_description
1 polymer ?
#
loop_
_entity_poly.entity_id
_entity_poly.type
_entity_poly.pdbx_seq_one_letter_code
_entity_poly.pdbx_strand_id
1 'polypeptide(L)'
;MRWQYPVAAALAIAAFVWACARIVSTDAAPAAAPAGQTASAAPAALASAFTAASSAAPRSAPPPLPPRVTEHIAREYADSAVTREALTQIAYGWNQAVNDVHDPGDAKIAGDAIAKGIACALSARVLAKAGVDQQTMLDRIKGTRAVMLDTETDTLAYIRFQSLAGGQFFDDPGPASCGFNPTAMPN
;
A
#
# COMPACT_ATOMS: atom_id res chain seq x y z
N MET A 1 13.25 30.47 27.51
CA MET A 1 13.30 30.59 26.03
C MET A 1 12.00 30.08 25.45
N ARG A 2 11.02 30.95 25.19
CA ARG A 2 9.63 30.58 24.83
C ARG A 2 9.07 31.45 23.69
N TRP A 3 9.81 31.68 22.60
CA TRP A 3 9.31 32.51 21.50
C TRP A 3 9.93 32.15 20.13
N GLN A 4 9.87 30.88 19.73
CA GLN A 4 10.30 30.48 18.37
C GLN A 4 9.25 29.69 17.57
N TYR A 5 8.10 29.36 18.16
CA TYR A 5 7.08 28.53 17.51
C TYR A 5 5.95 29.25 16.74
N PRO A 6 5.66 30.58 16.88
CA PRO A 6 4.51 31.14 16.17
C PRO A 6 4.79 31.47 14.69
N VAL A 7 6.05 31.63 14.27
CA VAL A 7 6.39 32.05 12.91
C VAL A 7 6.38 30.86 11.92
N ALA A 8 6.80 29.67 12.36
CA ALA A 8 6.79 28.47 11.52
C ALA A 8 5.35 27.98 11.21
N ALA A 9 4.44 28.11 12.17
CA ALA A 9 3.03 27.76 11.97
C ALA A 9 2.32 28.69 10.96
N ALA A 10 2.65 29.99 10.97
CA ALA A 10 2.05 30.96 10.05
C ALA A 10 2.48 30.72 8.58
N LEU A 11 3.73 30.31 8.34
CA LEU A 11 4.24 30.02 7.00
C LEU A 11 3.63 28.74 6.40
N ALA A 12 3.38 27.71 7.21
CA ALA A 12 2.74 26.49 6.75
C ALA A 12 1.28 26.70 6.31
N ILE A 13 0.55 27.59 7.01
CA ILE A 13 -0.84 27.92 6.67
C ILE A 13 -0.90 28.75 5.36
N ALA A 14 0.02 29.70 5.18
CA ALA A 14 0.09 30.50 3.95
C ALA A 14 0.38 29.64 2.70
N ALA A 15 1.23 28.63 2.82
CA ALA A 15 1.51 27.68 1.74
C ALA A 15 0.29 26.80 1.40
N PHE A 16 -0.48 26.38 2.40
CA PHE A 16 -1.68 25.58 2.20
C PHE A 16 -2.80 26.38 1.52
N VAL A 17 -2.98 27.66 1.90
CA VAL A 17 -3.99 28.55 1.28
C VAL A 17 -3.64 28.88 -0.18
N TRP A 18 -2.35 29.08 -0.51
CA TRP A 18 -1.93 29.34 -1.89
C TRP A 18 -2.14 28.11 -2.81
N ALA A 19 -1.90 26.91 -2.29
CA ALA A 19 -2.15 25.66 -3.03
C ALA A 19 -3.65 25.45 -3.30
N CYS A 20 -4.53 25.73 -2.33
CA CYS A 20 -5.97 25.61 -2.51
C CYS A 20 -6.55 26.65 -3.49
N ALA A 21 -6.03 27.88 -3.52
CA ALA A 21 -6.47 28.91 -4.46
C ALA A 21 -6.17 28.56 -5.93
N ARG A 22 -5.03 27.88 -6.21
CA ARG A 22 -4.67 27.42 -7.56
C ARG A 22 -5.59 26.32 -8.10
N ILE A 23 -6.13 25.48 -7.23
CA ILE A 23 -7.00 24.36 -7.63
C ILE A 23 -8.41 24.85 -7.99
N VAL A 24 -8.91 25.92 -7.33
CA VAL A 24 -10.24 26.48 -7.59
C VAL A 24 -10.25 27.47 -8.78
N SER A 25 -9.12 28.09 -9.13
CA SER A 25 -9.04 29.06 -10.24
C SER A 25 -8.72 28.47 -11.61
N THR A 26 -8.78 27.15 -11.78
CA THR A 26 -8.60 26.49 -13.10
C THR A 26 -9.94 26.05 -13.69
N ASP A 27 -10.97 26.88 -13.52
CA ASP A 27 -12.23 26.77 -14.22
C ASP A 27 -12.56 28.13 -14.86
N ALA A 28 -13.08 28.10 -16.10
CA ALA A 28 -13.20 29.18 -17.09
C ALA A 28 -11.90 29.44 -17.92
N ALA A 29 -11.87 29.34 -19.25
CA ALA A 29 -12.89 29.57 -20.30
C ALA A 29 -12.35 29.08 -21.68
N PRO A 30 -12.96 29.41 -22.85
CA PRO A 30 -14.35 29.21 -23.31
C PRO A 30 -14.42 28.35 -24.60
N ALA A 31 -15.65 28.00 -25.00
CA ALA A 31 -15.99 27.32 -26.24
C ALA A 31 -15.58 28.13 -27.50
N ALA A 32 -14.97 27.45 -28.48
CA ALA A 32 -14.79 27.94 -29.85
C ALA A 32 -15.63 27.11 -30.83
N ALA A 33 -16.31 27.82 -31.73
CA ALA A 33 -17.31 27.34 -32.68
C ALA A 33 -16.76 26.35 -33.74
N PRO A 34 -17.63 25.55 -34.40
CA PRO A 34 -17.21 24.60 -35.43
C PRO A 34 -17.08 25.28 -36.80
N ALA A 35 -15.90 25.17 -37.42
CA ALA A 35 -15.72 25.36 -38.85
C ALA A 35 -15.71 23.98 -39.53
N GLY A 36 -16.53 23.84 -40.57
CA GLY A 36 -16.77 22.56 -41.24
C GLY A 36 -15.72 22.15 -42.28
N GLN A 37 -16.05 21.01 -42.90
CA GLN A 37 -15.39 20.33 -44.05
C GLN A 37 -14.16 19.49 -43.63
N THR A 38 -13.98 18.24 -44.05
CA THR A 38 -14.54 17.46 -45.16
C THR A 38 -14.29 15.97 -44.87
N ALA A 39 -15.18 15.09 -45.32
CA ALA A 39 -14.96 13.65 -45.26
C ALA A 39 -13.80 13.21 -46.18
N SER A 40 -12.93 12.30 -45.72
CA SER A 40 -12.33 11.27 -46.60
C SER A 40 -11.63 10.15 -45.82
N ALA A 41 -12.12 8.92 -46.09
CA ALA A 41 -11.45 7.61 -46.11
C ALA A 41 -10.47 7.20 -44.99
N ALA A 42 -10.91 6.23 -44.19
CA ALA A 42 -10.06 5.32 -43.43
C ALA A 42 -9.17 4.45 -44.34
N PRO A 43 -8.06 3.95 -43.80
CA PRO A 43 -7.79 2.53 -43.89
C PRO A 43 -7.64 1.92 -42.50
N ALA A 44 -8.56 1.00 -42.20
CA ALA A 44 -8.45 0.06 -41.11
C ALA A 44 -7.28 -0.90 -41.40
N ALA A 45 -6.09 -0.58 -40.93
CA ALA A 45 -4.96 -1.51 -40.91
C ALA A 45 -3.96 -1.00 -39.87
N LEU A 46 -4.00 -1.60 -38.67
CA LEU A 46 -2.96 -1.67 -37.62
C LEU A 46 -3.55 -1.88 -36.21
N ALA A 47 -4.79 -2.36 -36.09
CA ALA A 47 -5.42 -2.72 -34.82
C ALA A 47 -5.14 -4.17 -34.36
N SER A 48 -4.10 -4.85 -34.87
CA SER A 48 -3.92 -6.29 -34.58
C SER A 48 -2.50 -6.78 -34.34
N ALA A 49 -1.57 -5.90 -33.94
CA ALA A 49 -0.17 -6.29 -33.70
C ALA A 49 0.37 -6.00 -32.28
N PHE A 50 -0.50 -5.82 -31.29
CA PHE A 50 -0.12 -5.86 -29.86
C PHE A 50 -1.04 -6.80 -29.07
N THR A 51 -1.32 -7.97 -29.64
CA THR A 51 -1.76 -9.14 -28.87
C THR A 51 -0.56 -10.08 -28.72
N ALA A 52 0.55 -9.54 -28.22
CA ALA A 52 1.69 -10.34 -27.81
C ALA A 52 1.50 -10.72 -26.35
N ALA A 53 1.05 -11.95 -26.16
CA ALA A 53 1.04 -12.76 -24.95
C ALA A 53 1.82 -12.18 -23.74
N SER A 54 1.11 -11.59 -22.79
CA SER A 54 1.51 -11.67 -21.39
C SER A 54 1.07 -13.02 -20.86
N SER A 55 1.78 -14.07 -21.25
CA SER A 55 1.86 -15.28 -20.42
C SER A 55 2.75 -14.92 -19.23
N ALA A 56 2.16 -14.25 -18.25
CA ALA A 56 2.75 -14.13 -16.93
C ALA A 56 2.99 -15.56 -16.45
N ALA A 57 4.25 -15.95 -16.35
CA ALA A 57 4.62 -17.21 -15.72
C ALA A 57 3.88 -17.30 -14.37
N PRO A 58 3.34 -18.47 -14.00
CA PRO A 58 2.74 -18.63 -12.69
C PRO A 58 3.79 -18.21 -11.66
N ARG A 59 3.50 -17.13 -10.91
CA ARG A 59 4.39 -16.65 -9.86
C ARG A 59 4.70 -17.84 -8.96
N SER A 60 5.98 -18.19 -8.85
CA SER A 60 6.49 -19.11 -7.85
C SER A 60 5.84 -18.76 -6.52
N ALA A 61 5.43 -19.77 -5.74
CA ALA A 61 4.86 -19.54 -4.42
C ALA A 61 5.75 -18.53 -3.65
N PRO A 62 5.16 -17.53 -2.97
CA PRO A 62 5.93 -16.51 -2.29
C PRO A 62 6.93 -17.18 -1.34
N PRO A 63 8.16 -16.64 -1.22
CA PRO A 63 9.16 -17.22 -0.35
C PRO A 63 8.60 -17.39 1.07
N PRO A 64 8.97 -18.46 1.78
CA PRO A 64 8.49 -18.66 3.14
C PRO A 64 8.90 -17.47 4.00
N LEU A 65 8.05 -17.13 4.97
CA LEU A 65 8.38 -16.11 5.95
C LEU A 65 9.61 -16.52 6.76
N PRO A 66 10.47 -15.56 7.17
CA PRO A 66 11.58 -15.87 8.05
C PRO A 66 11.12 -16.56 9.35
N PRO A 67 11.80 -17.63 9.81
CA PRO A 67 11.38 -18.38 10.99
C PRO A 67 11.16 -17.51 12.22
N ARG A 68 12.06 -16.54 12.46
CA ARG A 68 11.98 -15.56 13.56
C ARG A 68 10.65 -14.80 13.60
N VAL A 69 10.08 -14.48 12.44
CA VAL A 69 8.80 -13.75 12.33
C VAL A 69 7.65 -14.70 12.63
N THR A 70 7.66 -15.89 12.05
CA THR A 70 6.61 -16.89 12.29
C THR A 70 6.57 -17.35 13.76
N GLU A 71 7.74 -17.52 14.38
CA GLU A 71 7.88 -17.87 15.80
C GLU A 71 7.43 -16.72 16.69
N HIS A 72 7.81 -15.47 16.37
CA HIS A 72 7.33 -14.29 17.10
C HIS A 72 5.80 -14.19 17.05
N ILE A 73 5.20 -14.30 15.88
CA ILE A 73 3.73 -14.22 15.71
C ILE A 73 3.04 -15.35 16.47
N ALA A 74 3.56 -16.58 16.37
CA ALA A 74 3.00 -17.74 17.06
C ALA A 74 3.09 -17.60 18.58
N ARG A 75 4.22 -17.10 19.10
CA ARG A 75 4.47 -16.96 20.53
C ARG A 75 3.69 -15.80 21.15
N GLU A 76 3.80 -14.59 20.59
CA GLU A 76 3.21 -13.39 21.22
C GLU A 76 1.69 -13.31 21.06
N TYR A 77 1.13 -14.00 20.06
CA TYR A 77 -0.29 -13.97 19.76
C TYR A 77 -0.89 -15.39 19.78
N ALA A 78 -0.40 -16.25 20.68
CA ALA A 78 -0.86 -17.62 20.87
C ALA A 78 -2.38 -17.72 21.16
N ASP A 79 -2.94 -16.71 21.82
CA ASP A 79 -4.35 -16.66 22.24
C ASP A 79 -5.26 -15.90 21.26
N SER A 80 -4.76 -15.55 20.07
CA SER A 80 -5.56 -14.84 19.07
C SER A 80 -5.24 -15.30 17.66
N ALA A 81 -5.98 -16.30 17.17
CA ALA A 81 -5.78 -16.81 15.80
C ALA A 81 -5.98 -15.71 14.74
N VAL A 82 -6.97 -14.84 14.93
CA VAL A 82 -7.21 -13.69 14.03
C VAL A 82 -6.04 -12.71 13.99
N THR A 83 -5.39 -12.46 15.14
CA THR A 83 -4.21 -11.57 15.18
C THR A 83 -3.05 -12.22 14.45
N ARG A 84 -2.84 -13.53 14.64
CA ARG A 84 -1.79 -14.27 13.92
C ARG A 84 -1.96 -14.18 12.42
N GLU A 85 -3.16 -14.44 11.93
CA GLU A 85 -3.42 -14.45 10.48
C GLU A 85 -3.31 -13.04 9.88
N ALA A 86 -3.84 -12.02 10.57
CA ALA A 86 -3.72 -10.63 10.13
C ALA A 86 -2.25 -10.18 10.02
N LEU A 87 -1.44 -10.48 11.05
CA LEU A 87 -0.01 -10.13 11.04
C LEU A 87 0.78 -10.97 10.04
N THR A 88 0.41 -12.23 9.84
CA THR A 88 1.01 -13.10 8.81
C THR A 88 0.75 -12.55 7.41
N GLN A 89 -0.46 -12.10 7.12
CA GLN A 89 -0.79 -11.47 5.83
C GLN A 89 0.06 -10.22 5.59
N ILE A 90 0.24 -9.36 6.61
CA ILE A 90 1.10 -8.18 6.49
C ILE A 90 2.57 -8.60 6.29
N ALA A 91 3.03 -9.61 7.04
CA ALA A 91 4.40 -10.11 6.96
C ALA A 91 4.73 -10.62 5.55
N TYR A 92 3.80 -11.25 4.84
CA TYR A 92 4.00 -11.62 3.44
C TYR A 92 4.20 -10.40 2.52
N GLY A 93 3.48 -9.30 2.76
CA GLY A 93 3.70 -8.05 2.03
C GLY A 93 5.09 -7.45 2.31
N TRP A 94 5.57 -7.49 3.55
CA TRP A 94 6.94 -7.07 3.86
C TRP A 94 7.99 -8.02 3.28
N ASN A 95 7.74 -9.32 3.29
CA ASN A 95 8.63 -10.32 2.69
C ASN A 95 8.77 -10.09 1.19
N GLN A 96 7.67 -9.75 0.51
CA GLN A 96 7.70 -9.34 -0.89
C GLN A 96 8.49 -8.04 -1.07
N ALA A 97 8.30 -7.05 -0.20
CA ALA A 97 9.04 -5.79 -0.26
C ALA A 97 10.56 -5.98 -0.09
N VAL A 98 10.98 -6.94 0.73
CA VAL A 98 12.39 -7.26 0.99
C VAL A 98 13.02 -8.09 -0.14
N ASN A 99 12.31 -9.10 -0.66
CA ASN A 99 12.94 -10.09 -1.54
C ASN A 99 12.65 -9.87 -3.02
N ASP A 100 11.50 -9.27 -3.36
CA ASP A 100 10.98 -9.31 -4.72
C ASP A 100 11.05 -7.95 -5.43
N VAL A 101 11.41 -6.88 -4.73
CA VAL A 101 11.39 -5.52 -5.28
C VAL A 101 12.67 -5.14 -6.01
N HIS A 102 12.58 -5.01 -7.32
CA HIS A 102 13.69 -4.62 -8.20
C HIS A 102 13.43 -3.31 -8.94
N ASP A 103 12.17 -3.00 -9.23
CA ASP A 103 11.74 -1.80 -9.94
C ASP A 103 10.48 -1.15 -9.30
N PRO A 104 10.01 0.00 -9.80
CA PRO A 104 8.83 0.67 -9.24
C PRO A 104 7.52 -0.11 -9.38
N GLY A 105 7.41 -1.00 -10.39
CA GLY A 105 6.25 -1.87 -10.56
C GLY A 105 6.17 -2.93 -9.48
N ASP A 106 7.30 -3.57 -9.14
CA ASP A 106 7.39 -4.48 -8.01
C ASP A 106 7.07 -3.77 -6.69
N ALA A 107 7.59 -2.55 -6.53
CA ALA A 107 7.32 -1.74 -5.35
C ALA A 107 5.82 -1.41 -5.22
N LYS A 108 5.12 -1.15 -6.33
CA LYS A 108 3.65 -1.01 -6.31
C LYS A 108 2.98 -2.28 -5.78
N ILE A 109 3.31 -3.44 -6.36
CA ILE A 109 2.68 -4.72 -5.97
C ILE A 109 2.93 -5.03 -4.49
N ALA A 110 4.17 -4.90 -4.02
CA ALA A 110 4.53 -5.13 -2.63
C ALA A 110 3.82 -4.15 -1.68
N GLY A 111 3.76 -2.86 -2.06
CA GLY A 111 3.06 -1.85 -1.28
C GLY A 111 1.54 -2.06 -1.22
N ASP A 112 0.92 -2.49 -2.33
CA ASP A 112 -0.51 -2.86 -2.37
C ASP A 112 -0.79 -4.06 -1.44
N ALA A 113 0.12 -5.05 -1.41
CA ALA A 113 0.02 -6.19 -0.50
C ALA A 113 0.13 -5.77 0.97
N ILE A 114 1.08 -4.87 1.30
CA ILE A 114 1.23 -4.31 2.66
C ILE A 114 -0.01 -3.51 3.05
N ALA A 115 -0.49 -2.62 2.17
CA ALA A 115 -1.67 -1.79 2.41
C ALA A 115 -2.91 -2.66 2.68
N LYS A 116 -3.09 -3.70 1.87
CA LYS A 116 -4.15 -4.70 2.05
C LYS A 116 -4.05 -5.42 3.40
N GLY A 117 -2.86 -5.85 3.79
CA GLY A 117 -2.65 -6.46 5.11
C GLY A 117 -2.98 -5.51 6.27
N ILE A 118 -2.53 -4.26 6.21
CA ILE A 118 -2.79 -3.26 7.25
C ILE A 118 -4.29 -2.96 7.34
N ALA A 119 -4.95 -2.76 6.20
CA ALA A 119 -6.41 -2.55 6.16
C ALA A 119 -7.17 -3.77 6.72
N CYS A 120 -6.67 -4.99 6.51
CA CYS A 120 -7.26 -6.17 7.14
C CYS A 120 -7.12 -6.13 8.66
N ALA A 121 -5.91 -5.92 9.17
CA ALA A 121 -5.63 -5.92 10.60
C ALA A 121 -6.40 -4.83 11.35
N LEU A 122 -6.58 -3.66 10.73
CA LEU A 122 -7.30 -2.52 11.31
C LEU A 122 -8.81 -2.54 11.00
N SER A 123 -9.31 -3.57 10.31
CA SER A 123 -10.74 -3.69 10.04
C SER A 123 -11.53 -3.89 11.35
N ALA A 124 -12.73 -3.33 11.41
CA ALA A 124 -13.61 -3.47 12.58
C ALA A 124 -13.85 -4.95 12.96
N ARG A 125 -13.90 -5.85 11.97
CA ARG A 125 -14.08 -7.29 12.18
C ARG A 125 -12.88 -7.93 12.88
N VAL A 126 -11.66 -7.60 12.46
CA VAL A 126 -10.44 -8.12 13.09
C VAL A 126 -10.26 -7.54 14.48
N LEU A 127 -10.42 -6.22 14.65
CA LEU A 127 -10.30 -5.57 15.96
C LEU A 127 -11.30 -6.13 16.98
N ALA A 128 -12.57 -6.27 16.60
CA ALA A 128 -13.60 -6.83 17.47
C ALA A 128 -13.31 -8.30 17.83
N LYS A 129 -12.88 -9.11 16.87
CA LYS A 129 -12.56 -10.53 17.08
C LYS A 129 -11.29 -10.71 17.93
N ALA A 130 -10.29 -9.87 17.73
CA ALA A 130 -9.05 -9.86 18.48
C ALA A 130 -9.22 -9.30 19.90
N GLY A 131 -10.33 -8.62 20.19
CA GLY A 131 -10.59 -7.98 21.48
C GLY A 131 -9.64 -6.83 21.78
N VAL A 132 -9.16 -6.12 20.75
CA VAL A 132 -8.21 -5.00 20.89
C VAL A 132 -8.67 -3.75 20.17
N ASP A 133 -8.22 -2.60 20.65
CA ASP A 133 -8.40 -1.35 19.94
C ASP A 133 -7.42 -1.18 18.79
N GLN A 134 -7.66 -0.14 17.98
CA GLN A 134 -6.85 0.18 16.80
C GLN A 134 -5.40 0.49 17.17
N GLN A 135 -5.16 1.19 18.29
CA GLN A 135 -3.82 1.61 18.70
C GLN A 135 -2.96 0.40 19.08
N THR A 136 -3.54 -0.52 19.85
CA THR A 136 -2.93 -1.79 20.22
C THR A 136 -2.59 -2.60 18.98
N MET A 137 -3.49 -2.69 18.00
CA MET A 137 -3.20 -3.38 16.74
C MET A 137 -2.08 -2.71 15.94
N LEU A 138 -2.05 -1.38 15.87
CA LEU A 138 -0.95 -0.63 15.23
C LEU A 138 0.39 -0.92 15.91
N ASP A 139 0.43 -1.02 17.23
CA ASP A 139 1.65 -1.31 17.96
C ASP A 139 2.11 -2.77 17.73
N ARG A 140 1.18 -3.73 17.60
CA ARG A 140 1.48 -5.11 17.16
C ARG A 140 2.06 -5.14 15.74
N ILE A 141 1.51 -4.35 14.81
CA ILE A 141 2.02 -4.23 13.44
C ILE A 141 3.45 -3.67 13.47
N LYS A 142 3.71 -2.59 14.23
CA LYS A 142 5.06 -2.02 14.36
C LYS A 142 6.04 -3.02 14.98
N GLY A 143 5.65 -3.71 16.05
CA GLY A 143 6.48 -4.72 16.70
C GLY A 143 6.84 -5.87 15.76
N THR A 144 5.86 -6.40 15.03
CA THR A 144 6.09 -7.47 14.05
C THR A 144 6.98 -7.01 12.91
N ARG A 145 6.81 -5.76 12.44
CA ARG A 145 7.69 -5.16 11.42
C ARG A 145 9.13 -5.04 11.91
N ALA A 146 9.33 -4.68 13.17
CA ALA A 146 10.67 -4.60 13.75
C ALA A 146 11.37 -5.97 13.73
N VAL A 147 10.66 -7.07 14.01
CA VAL A 147 11.20 -8.43 13.89
C VAL A 147 11.46 -8.81 12.42
N MET A 148 10.57 -8.39 11.50
CA MET A 148 10.76 -8.63 10.07
C MET A 148 12.01 -7.93 9.53
N LEU A 149 12.35 -6.75 10.05
CA LEU A 149 13.46 -5.92 9.55
C LEU A 149 14.64 -5.88 10.53
N ASP A 150 14.80 -6.89 11.38
CA ASP A 150 15.80 -6.91 12.46
C ASP A 150 17.24 -7.14 11.97
N THR A 151 17.43 -7.51 10.70
CA THR A 151 18.76 -7.63 10.07
C THR A 151 19.09 -6.40 9.24
N GLU A 152 20.39 -6.11 9.10
CA GLU A 152 20.88 -5.03 8.25
C GLU A 152 20.47 -5.23 6.79
N THR A 153 20.58 -6.47 6.28
CA THR A 153 20.20 -6.81 4.91
C THR A 153 18.72 -6.54 4.65
N ASP A 154 17.83 -6.99 5.53
CA ASP A 154 16.38 -6.79 5.38
C ASP A 154 16.01 -5.31 5.50
N THR A 155 16.67 -4.58 6.41
CA THR A 155 16.50 -3.12 6.54
C THR A 155 16.91 -2.39 5.27
N LEU A 156 18.08 -2.68 4.71
CA LEU A 156 18.56 -2.03 3.48
C LEU A 156 17.66 -2.36 2.28
N ALA A 157 17.22 -3.61 2.15
CA ALA A 157 16.25 -4.03 1.14
C ALA A 157 14.92 -3.27 1.28
N TYR A 158 14.43 -3.12 2.51
CA TYR A 158 13.21 -2.37 2.76
C TYR A 158 13.35 -0.87 2.46
N ILE A 159 14.52 -0.27 2.72
CA ILE A 159 14.81 1.12 2.33
C ILE A 159 14.81 1.26 0.79
N ARG A 160 15.35 0.28 0.06
CA ARG A 160 15.27 0.25 -1.41
C ARG A 160 13.82 0.22 -1.88
N PHE A 161 12.99 -0.65 -1.29
CA PHE A 161 11.55 -0.64 -1.54
C PHE A 161 10.93 0.74 -1.31
N GLN A 162 11.20 1.38 -0.18
CA GLN A 162 10.66 2.72 0.12
C GLN A 162 11.07 3.77 -0.91
N SER A 163 12.31 3.70 -1.40
CA SER A 163 12.80 4.63 -2.43
C SER A 163 12.09 4.44 -3.78
N LEU A 164 11.79 3.19 -4.16
CA LEU A 164 11.08 2.86 -5.41
C LEU A 164 9.57 3.10 -5.31
N ALA A 165 9.02 2.99 -4.10
CA ALA A 165 7.64 3.31 -3.79
C ALA A 165 7.34 4.82 -3.84
N GLY A 166 8.37 5.68 -3.68
CA GLY A 166 8.26 7.13 -3.75
C GLY A 166 7.86 7.62 -5.14
N GLY A 167 6.55 7.63 -5.42
CA GLY A 167 5.99 7.96 -6.74
C GLY A 167 4.91 6.97 -7.21
N GLN A 168 4.73 5.85 -6.49
CA GLN A 168 3.64 4.93 -6.73
C GLN A 168 2.38 5.36 -5.98
N PHE A 169 1.23 5.18 -6.62
CA PHE A 169 -0.07 5.22 -5.96
C PHE A 169 -0.47 3.79 -5.60
N PHE A 170 -0.75 3.57 -4.32
CA PHE A 170 -1.26 2.29 -3.84
C PHE A 170 -2.78 2.25 -3.97
N ASP A 171 -3.29 1.10 -4.35
CA ASP A 171 -4.72 0.90 -4.50
C ASP A 171 -5.38 0.93 -3.12
N ASP A 172 -6.58 1.52 -3.02
CA ASP A 172 -7.39 1.39 -1.82
C ASP A 172 -7.80 -0.09 -1.70
N PRO A 173 -7.36 -0.81 -0.65
CA PRO A 173 -7.68 -2.23 -0.49
C PRO A 173 -9.18 -2.48 -0.24
N GLY A 174 -9.96 -1.43 0.04
CA GLY A 174 -11.40 -1.50 0.22
C GLY A 174 -11.83 -2.31 1.45
N PRO A 175 -13.14 -2.59 1.58
CA PRO A 175 -13.70 -3.22 2.78
C PRO A 175 -13.39 -4.72 2.92
N ALA A 176 -12.93 -5.38 1.85
CA ALA A 176 -12.62 -6.80 1.80
C ALA A 176 -11.10 -7.05 1.70
N SER A 177 -10.36 -6.44 2.62
CA SER A 177 -8.90 -6.44 2.65
C SER A 177 -8.28 -7.74 3.19
N CYS A 178 -9.01 -8.50 4.00
CA CYS A 178 -8.53 -9.78 4.53
C CYS A 178 -8.56 -10.89 3.48
N GLY A 179 -7.46 -11.66 3.39
CA GLY A 179 -7.39 -12.92 2.62
C GLY A 179 -8.08 -14.11 3.32
N PHE A 180 -8.60 -13.88 4.53
CA PHE A 180 -9.28 -14.85 5.37
C PHE A 180 -10.59 -14.25 5.91
N ASN A 181 -11.45 -15.09 6.49
CA ASN A 181 -12.68 -14.64 7.15
C ASN A 181 -12.47 -14.52 8.68
N PRO A 182 -12.36 -13.30 9.25
CA PRO A 182 -12.12 -13.11 10.68
C PRO A 182 -13.19 -13.75 11.57
N THR A 183 -14.44 -13.75 11.12
CA THR A 183 -15.58 -14.25 11.89
C THR A 183 -15.57 -15.78 12.01
N ALA A 184 -14.95 -16.48 11.05
CA ALA A 184 -14.84 -17.94 11.06
C ALA A 184 -13.67 -18.46 11.90
N MET A 185 -12.81 -17.58 12.42
CA MET A 185 -11.62 -17.98 13.17
C MET A 185 -11.95 -18.30 14.64
N PRO A 186 -11.21 -19.22 15.28
CA PRO A 186 -11.22 -19.33 16.73
C PRO A 186 -10.65 -18.06 17.37
N ASN A 187 -10.99 -17.82 18.64
CA ASN A 187 -10.25 -16.86 19.45
C ASN A 187 -8.94 -17.53 19.86
#